data_AF-A0A699XLH5-F1
#
_entry.id   AF-A0A699XLH5-F1
#
_cell.length_a   1.000
_cell.length_b   1.000
_cell.length_c   1.000
_cell.angle_alpha   90.00
_cell.angle_beta   90.00
_cell.angle_gamma   90.00
#
_symmetry.space_group_name_H-M   'P 1'
#
loop_
_entity.id
_entity.type
_entity.pdbx_description
1 polymer ?
#
loop_
_entity_poly.entity_id
_entity_poly.type
_entity_poly.pdbx_seq_one_letter_code
_entity_poly.pdbx_strand_id
1 'polypeptide(L)' 'GPNSTIIVTEYNRSVQAFLVGGVDRIVNMNWDAIMPPPASAGRQHYLTAISKVDDQLVEVIDVEKVLAEIVPYNAKVSS' A
#
# COMPACT_ATOMS: atom_id res chain seq x y z
N GLY A 1 13.31 14.05 -2.49
CA GLY A 1 13.72 15.46 -2.71
C GLY A 1 13.72 16.18 -1.38
N PRO A 2 14.06 17.49 -1.31
CA PRO A 2 13.82 18.25 -0.08
C PRO A 2 12.32 18.12 0.24
N ASN A 3 11.99 17.51 1.38
CA ASN A 3 10.63 17.11 1.85
C ASN A 3 10.14 15.69 1.55
N SER A 4 10.98 14.75 1.09
CA SER A 4 10.54 13.35 1.03
C SER A 4 10.46 12.73 2.43
N THR A 5 9.31 12.18 2.78
CA THR A 5 9.09 11.43 4.03
C THR A 5 9.36 9.95 3.80
N ILE A 6 9.85 9.26 4.82
CA ILE A 6 9.99 7.81 4.81
C ILE A 6 8.95 7.23 5.76
N ILE A 7 8.12 6.32 5.26
CA ILE A 7 7.23 5.52 6.08
C ILE A 7 7.94 4.20 6.37
N VAL A 8 8.20 3.91 7.64
CA VAL A 8 8.81 2.65 8.09
C VAL A 8 7.72 1.73 8.60
N THR A 9 7.68 0.51 8.09
CA THR A 9 6.70 -0.53 8.46
C THR A 9 7.38 -1.85 8.76
N GLU A 10 6.80 -2.62 9.66
CA GLU A 10 7.16 -4.01 9.88
C GLU A 10 6.01 -4.92 9.44
N TYR A 11 6.29 -5.86 8.56
CA TYR A 11 5.35 -6.88 8.10
C TYR A 11 6.08 -8.21 7.87
N ASN A 12 5.49 -9.33 8.29
CA ASN A 12 6.09 -10.67 8.20
C ASN A 12 7.54 -10.79 8.73
N ARG A 13 7.84 -10.12 9.86
CA ARG A 13 9.18 -10.07 10.48
C ARG A 13 10.26 -9.43 9.59
N SER A 14 9.85 -8.65 8.61
CA SER A 14 10.75 -7.88 7.77
C SER A 14 10.38 -6.41 7.91
N VAL A 15 11.39 -5.55 8.01
CA VAL A 15 11.25 -4.10 8.12
C VAL A 15 11.48 -3.50 6.74
N GLN A 16 10.54 -2.68 6.28
CA GLN A 16 10.64 -1.96 5.02
C GLN A 16 10.45 -0.45 5.21
N ALA A 17 10.98 0.31 4.27
CA ALA A 17 10.89 1.75 4.22
C ALA A 17 10.37 2.19 2.86
N PHE A 18 9.25 2.92 2.83
CA PHE A 18 8.67 3.50 1.63
C PHE A 18 9.03 4.98 1.54
N LEU A 19 9.72 5.36 0.47
CA LEU A 19 9.96 6.77 0.15
C LEU A 19 8.68 7.36 -0.43
N VAL A 20 8.09 8.33 0.27
CA VAL A 20 6.86 9.01 -0.17
C VAL A 20 7.09 10.50 -0.37
N GLY A 21 6.22 11.14 -1.14
CA GLY A 21 6.24 12.59 -1.35
C GLY A 21 5.92 13.38 -0.07
N GLY A 22 5.17 12.78 0.85
CA GLY A 22 4.77 13.36 2.13
C GLY A 22 3.64 12.52 2.77
N VAL A 23 3.27 12.87 4.00
CA VAL A 23 2.11 12.32 4.70
C VAL A 23 1.12 13.46 4.90
N ASP A 24 -0.10 13.32 4.36
CA ASP A 24 -1.16 14.32 4.56
C ASP A 24 -1.74 14.23 5.97
N ARG A 25 -2.40 13.10 6.30
CA ARG A 25 -2.99 12.86 7.62
C ARG A 25 -3.28 11.37 7.84
N ILE A 26 -3.50 11.00 9.11
CA ILE A 26 -4.05 9.68 9.48
C ILE A 26 -5.57 9.84 9.63
N VAL A 27 -6.33 9.05 8.88
CA VAL A 27 -7.80 9.09 8.90
C VAL A 27 -8.32 7.80 9.53
N ASN A 28 -9.21 7.93 10.51
CA ASN A 28 -9.99 6.80 10.99
C ASN A 28 -11.20 6.61 10.07
N MET A 29 -11.42 5.39 9.61
CA MET A 29 -12.41 5.08 8.59
C MET A 29 -13.19 3.82 8.93
N ASN A 30 -14.49 3.83 8.63
CA ASN A 30 -15.38 2.68 8.79
C ASN A 30 -15.30 1.78 7.55
N TRP A 31 -15.47 0.47 7.74
CA TRP A 31 -15.47 -0.51 6.64
C TRP A 31 -16.51 -0.20 5.56
N ASP A 32 -17.66 0.39 5.92
CA ASP A 32 -18.71 0.78 4.97
C ASP A 32 -18.29 1.88 3.99
N ALA A 33 -17.24 2.64 4.33
CA ALA A 33 -16.66 3.65 3.43
C ALA A 33 -15.64 3.07 2.44
N ILE A 34 -15.29 1.79 2.58
CA ILE A 34 -14.34 1.08 1.71
C ILE A 34 -15.12 0.39 0.60
N MET A 35 -14.86 0.81 -0.64
CA MET A 35 -15.49 0.27 -1.83
C MET A 35 -14.50 -0.63 -2.60
N PRO A 36 -14.97 -1.68 -3.29
CA PRO A 36 -14.12 -2.44 -4.19
C PRO A 36 -13.54 -1.53 -5.29
N PRO A 37 -12.36 -1.85 -5.83
CA PRO A 37 -11.77 -1.09 -6.90
C PRO A 37 -12.68 -1.10 -8.15
N PRO A 38 -12.67 -0.05 -8.98
CA PRO A 38 -13.48 0.01 -10.19
C PRO A 38 -13.15 -1.16 -11.12
N ALA A 39 -14.14 -1.75 -11.79
CA ALA A 39 -13.90 -2.86 -12.71
C ALA A 39 -12.95 -2.51 -13.88
N SER A 40 -12.79 -1.23 -14.19
CA SER A 40 -11.85 -0.70 -15.18
C SER A 40 -10.40 -0.63 -14.68
N ALA A 41 -10.15 -0.71 -13.37
CA ALA A 41 -8.82 -0.89 -12.81
C ALA A 41 -8.44 -2.36 -13.08
N GLY A 42 -7.73 -2.61 -14.17
CA GLY A 42 -7.41 -3.96 -14.63
C GLY A 42 -6.67 -4.83 -13.61
N ARG A 43 -6.47 -6.11 -13.92
CA ARG A 43 -5.80 -7.10 -13.05
C ARG A 43 -4.36 -6.73 -12.61
N GLN A 44 -3.74 -5.75 -13.25
CA GLN A 44 -2.37 -5.32 -12.94
C GLN A 44 -2.27 -4.21 -11.89
N HIS A 45 -3.38 -3.67 -11.38
CA HIS A 45 -3.32 -2.59 -10.40
C HIS A 45 -2.90 -3.08 -9.00
N TYR A 46 -2.26 -2.21 -8.22
CA TYR A 46 -1.91 -2.44 -6.80
C TYR A 46 -3.05 -2.06 -5.85
N LEU A 47 -4.28 -1.95 -6.36
CA LEU A 47 -5.43 -1.47 -5.60
C LEU A 47 -6.16 -2.63 -4.94
N THR A 48 -6.27 -2.60 -3.62
CA THR A 48 -7.17 -3.49 -2.87
C THR A 48 -8.56 -2.89 -2.77
N ALA A 49 -8.66 -1.56 -2.68
CA ALA A 49 -9.92 -0.85 -2.52
C ALA A 49 -9.79 0.63 -2.89
N ILE A 50 -10.92 1.31 -2.94
CA ILE A 50 -11.01 2.77 -2.98
C ILE A 50 -11.87 3.25 -1.82
N SER A 51 -11.64 4.48 -1.38
CA SER A 51 -12.45 5.18 -0.38
C SER A 51 -12.63 6.63 -0.81
N LYS A 52 -13.56 7.33 -0.19
CA LYS A 52 -13.79 8.76 -0.40
C LYS A 52 -13.61 9.50 0.91
N VAL A 53 -12.64 10.41 0.97
CA VAL A 53 -12.30 11.21 2.15
C VAL A 53 -12.32 12.68 1.73
N ASP A 54 -13.10 13.52 2.42
CA ASP A 54 -13.24 14.95 2.10
C ASP A 54 -13.58 15.20 0.61
N ASP A 55 -14.50 14.39 0.08
CA ASP A 55 -14.87 14.34 -1.33
C ASP A 55 -13.78 13.94 -2.33
N GLN A 56 -12.58 13.59 -1.86
CA GLN A 56 -11.48 13.11 -2.68
C GLN A 56 -11.44 11.59 -2.73
N LEU A 57 -11.14 11.06 -3.91
CA LEU A 57 -10.91 9.63 -4.10
C LEU A 57 -9.54 9.27 -3.50
N VAL A 58 -9.54 8.29 -2.60
CA VAL A 58 -8.34 7.75 -1.97
C VAL A 58 -8.21 6.28 -2.35
N GLU A 59 -7.02 5.93 -2.83
CA GLU A 59 -6.67 4.57 -3.24
C GLU A 59 -6.02 3.81 -2.08
N VAL A 60 -6.50 2.58 -1.83
CA VAL A 60 -5.91 1.68 -0.85
C VAL A 60 -4.96 0.72 -1.56
N ILE A 61 -3.67 0.84 -1.26
CA ILE A 61 -2.61 0.05 -1.88
C ILE A 61 -2.45 -1.30 -1.18
N ASP A 62 -2.35 -2.36 -1.99
CA ASP A 62 -2.00 -3.70 -1.57
C ASP A 62 -0.51 -3.78 -1.22
N VAL A 63 -0.20 -3.65 0.07
CA VAL A 63 1.17 -3.75 0.57
C VAL A 63 1.76 -5.14 0.32
N GLU A 64 0.98 -6.21 0.35
CA GLU A 64 1.50 -7.57 0.14
C GLU A 64 2.00 -7.75 -1.30
N LYS A 65 1.25 -7.23 -2.27
CA LYS A 65 1.65 -7.24 -3.68
C LYS A 65 2.88 -6.39 -3.94
N VAL A 66 2.95 -5.20 -3.32
CA VAL A 66 4.15 -4.35 -3.41
C VAL A 66 5.37 -5.06 -2.81
N LEU A 67 5.21 -5.68 -1.64
CA LEU A 67 6.28 -6.42 -0.97
C LEU A 67 6.74 -7.64 -1.79
N ALA A 68 5.83 -8.37 -2.44
CA ALA A 68 6.17 -9.53 -3.25
C ALA A 68 7.08 -9.19 -4.45
N GLU A 69 7.04 -7.95 -4.95
CA GLU A 69 7.89 -7.50 -6.06
C GLU A 69 9.25 -6.99 -5.60
N ILE A 70 9.36 -6.43 -4.38
CA ILE A 70 10.60 -5.84 -3.86
C ILE A 70 11.37 -6.75 -2.91
N VAL A 71 10.71 -7.76 -2.32
CA VAL A 71 11.34 -8.75 -1.45
C VAL A 71 11.71 -9.97 -2.30
N PRO A 72 13.01 -10.25 -2.52
CA PRO A 72 13.41 -11.47 -3.20
C PRO A 72 12.97 -12.70 -2.38
N TYR A 73 12.30 -13.65 -3.03
CA TYR A 73 11.99 -14.95 -2.43
C TYR A 73 13.29 -15.61 -1.97
N ASN A 74 13.50 -15.69 -0.66
CA ASN A 74 14.62 -16.41 -0.09
C ASN A 74 14.32 -17.92 -0.08
N ALA A 75 14.18 -18.50 -1.28
CA ALA A 75 14.11 -19.94 -1.48
C ALA A 75 15.52 -20.55 -1.36
N LYS A 76 16.20 -20.37 -0.22
CA LYS A 76 17.26 -21.31 0.16
C LYS A 76 16.58 -22.54 0.74
N VAL A 77 16.15 -23.43 -0.14
CA VAL A 77 16.01 -24.85 0.20
C VAL A 77 17.43 -25.31 0.51
N SER A 78 17.73 -25.52 1.78
CA SER A 78 18.93 -26.26 2.16
C SER A 78 18.75 -27.69 1.64
N SER A 79 19.55 -28.06 0.65
CA SER A 79 19.78 -29.47 0.26
C SER A 79 20.58 -30.19 1.32
#